data_AF-A0A2K3IYM9-F1
#
_entry.id   AF-A0A2K3IYM9-F1
#
_cell.length_a   1.000
_cell.length_b   1.000
_cell.length_c   1.000
_cell.angle_alpha   90.00
_cell.angle_beta   90.00
_cell.angle_gamma   90.00
#
_symmetry.space_group_name_H-M   'P 1'
#
loop_
_entity.id
_entity.type
_entity.pdbx_description
1 polymer ?
#
loop_
_entity_poly.entity_id
_entity_poly.type
_entity_poly.pdbx_seq_one_letter_code
_entity_poly.pdbx_strand_id
1 'polypeptide(L)'
;MNFLHAASFDCQKASTNIEKTICGAPTGAEFLRGLDERLSDKYNTIKEALPENKKNSFIHSQRKWLRERNENCETHYDIRNCLKPMYRERIAFFETEYREILFTFPTKDELTKICSHISNDPKTFIKKHSFENNIFDINNDGNNEIVEVTSQGTMHVPYCAYTLTNGKKVESMPIGFEWKDYWTYGIAHLNINGRTFRLTSSDDYLEHLAYLSYINQSNEEYVLCDFKSSTTEILVPNTKVENASTICNAVQNKEITYSEFINSSKIEQPYSKKNSVAHMWSIGKQGKLDFNNDDKENNLLEIRYDSGAGRGCGTSYLDEITLDGKEFSQEKSRKALLNMQDVDIEAFHPRCSRRSYFFEYDNKVYYEEIGTDIHKVLKMEDNKIETICTGSSSVTNEVTSISTHN
;
A
#
# COMPACT_ATOMS: atom_id res chain seq x y z
N MET A 1 -21.61 -0.06 17.81
CA MET A 1 -20.18 -0.05 18.14
C MET A 1 -19.95 -1.09 19.23
N ASN A 2 -19.50 -2.29 18.88
CA ASN A 2 -19.17 -3.34 19.85
C ASN A 2 -17.64 -3.42 19.96
N PHE A 3 -17.07 -2.64 20.88
CA PHE A 3 -15.68 -2.76 21.30
C PHE A 3 -15.58 -3.91 22.29
N LEU A 4 -15.33 -5.14 21.83
CA LEU A 4 -15.42 -6.30 22.71
C LEU A 4 -14.44 -7.43 22.37
N HIS A 5 -13.19 -7.06 22.13
CA HIS A 5 -12.04 -7.97 22.23
C HIS A 5 -10.83 -7.15 22.68
N ALA A 6 -10.69 -6.95 24.00
CA ALA A 6 -9.58 -6.17 24.57
C ALA A 6 -9.11 -6.75 25.92
N ALA A 7 -8.90 -8.06 25.99
CA ALA A 7 -8.26 -8.81 27.07
C ALA A 7 -7.99 -10.22 26.55
N SER A 8 -7.16 -11.02 27.21
CA SER A 8 -6.92 -12.41 26.80
C SER A 8 -8.12 -13.35 27.00
N PHE A 9 -9.29 -12.79 27.37
CA PHE A 9 -10.54 -13.48 27.64
C PHE A 9 -11.75 -12.59 27.28
N ASP A 10 -12.92 -13.20 27.21
CA ASP A 10 -14.17 -12.52 26.90
C ASP A 10 -14.61 -11.62 28.07
N CYS A 11 -14.45 -10.30 27.90
CA CYS A 11 -14.80 -9.33 28.91
C CYS A 11 -16.29 -9.31 29.31
N GLN A 12 -17.20 -9.86 28.49
CA GLN A 12 -18.61 -10.02 28.89
C GLN A 12 -18.78 -11.10 29.95
N LYS A 13 -17.84 -12.04 30.03
CA LYS A 13 -17.85 -13.17 30.96
C LYS A 13 -17.01 -12.91 32.21
N ALA A 14 -16.46 -11.70 32.36
CA ALA A 14 -15.69 -11.30 33.52
C ALA A 14 -16.53 -11.43 34.82
N SER A 15 -16.12 -12.33 35.68
CA SER A 15 -16.85 -12.72 36.90
C SER A 15 -16.15 -12.23 38.17
N THR A 16 -14.81 -12.25 38.18
CA THR A 16 -14.00 -11.83 39.33
C THR A 16 -13.72 -10.33 39.32
N ASN A 17 -13.37 -9.78 40.49
CA ASN A 17 -12.97 -8.36 40.60
C ASN A 17 -11.74 -8.04 39.76
N ILE A 18 -10.83 -9.01 39.63
CA ILE A 18 -9.63 -8.88 38.79
C ILE A 18 -10.01 -8.83 37.31
N GLU A 19 -10.82 -9.77 36.83
CA GLU A 19 -11.26 -9.80 35.43
C GLU A 19 -12.00 -8.51 35.06
N LYS A 20 -12.90 -8.03 35.93
CA LYS A 20 -13.60 -6.76 35.75
C LYS A 20 -12.65 -5.57 35.73
N THR A 21 -11.60 -5.59 36.57
CA THR A 21 -10.58 -4.53 36.62
C THR A 21 -9.75 -4.48 35.34
N ILE A 22 -9.39 -5.66 34.79
CA ILE A 22 -8.72 -5.77 33.50
C ILE A 22 -9.64 -5.23 32.40
N CYS A 23 -10.91 -5.62 32.38
CA CYS A 23 -11.85 -5.27 31.31
C CYS A 23 -12.44 -3.84 31.35
N GLY A 24 -12.29 -3.08 32.45
CA GLY A 24 -13.00 -1.80 32.65
C GLY A 24 -12.66 -0.67 31.65
N ALA A 25 -13.51 0.35 31.57
CA ALA A 25 -13.32 1.59 30.79
C ALA A 25 -13.96 2.81 31.49
N PRO A 26 -13.52 4.09 31.25
CA PRO A 26 -12.34 4.52 30.51
C PRO A 26 -11.52 5.56 31.29
N THR A 27 -10.64 5.11 32.17
CA THR A 27 -9.39 5.83 32.50
C THR A 27 -8.46 4.83 33.14
N GLY A 28 -7.35 4.47 32.48
CA GLY A 28 -6.25 3.66 33.01
C GLY A 28 -6.35 2.14 32.92
N ALA A 29 -7.46 1.57 32.42
CA ALA A 29 -7.61 0.12 32.23
C ALA A 29 -7.08 -0.38 30.87
N GLU A 30 -6.95 0.48 29.86
CA GLU A 30 -6.30 0.14 28.57
C GLU A 30 -4.90 -0.43 28.76
N PHE A 31 -4.16 0.13 29.72
CA PHE A 31 -2.81 -0.34 30.03
C PHE A 31 -2.78 -1.78 30.58
N LEU A 32 -3.75 -2.16 31.43
CA LEU A 32 -3.81 -3.52 31.95
C LEU A 32 -4.27 -4.53 30.89
N ARG A 33 -5.17 -4.12 30.00
CA ARG A 33 -5.61 -4.95 28.87
C ARG A 33 -4.44 -5.32 27.96
N GLY A 34 -3.66 -4.32 27.54
CA GLY A 34 -2.48 -4.55 26.71
C GLY A 34 -1.41 -5.42 27.41
N LEU A 35 -1.24 -5.28 28.73
CA LEU A 35 -0.34 -6.17 29.48
C LEU A 35 -0.86 -7.62 29.56
N ASP A 36 -2.15 -7.81 29.73
CA ASP A 36 -2.79 -9.13 29.78
C ASP A 36 -2.68 -9.86 28.44
N GLU A 37 -2.99 -9.16 27.35
CA GLU A 37 -2.83 -9.66 25.98
C GLU A 37 -1.38 -10.01 25.68
N ARG A 38 -0.44 -9.09 25.95
CA ARG A 38 0.99 -9.32 25.73
C ARG A 38 1.53 -10.52 26.52
N LEU A 39 1.08 -10.71 27.77
CA LEU A 39 1.47 -11.88 28.56
C LEU A 39 0.89 -13.18 27.97
N SER A 40 -0.37 -13.15 27.54
CA SER A 40 -1.05 -14.29 26.91
C SER A 40 -0.37 -14.73 25.62
N ASP A 41 -0.01 -13.78 24.76
CA ASP A 41 0.69 -14.06 23.50
C ASP A 41 2.02 -14.75 23.76
N LYS A 42 2.86 -14.18 24.64
CA LYS A 42 4.15 -14.78 25.03
C LYS A 42 3.96 -16.16 25.65
N TYR A 43 2.95 -16.34 26.51
CA TYR A 43 2.64 -17.64 27.09
C TYR A 43 2.32 -18.69 26.02
N ASN A 44 1.48 -18.34 25.03
CA ASN A 44 1.12 -19.27 23.96
C ASN A 44 2.34 -19.62 23.10
N THR A 45 3.13 -18.63 22.69
CA THR A 45 4.38 -18.84 21.93
C THR A 45 5.33 -19.78 22.66
N ILE A 46 5.60 -19.53 23.95
CA ILE A 46 6.49 -20.39 24.75
C ILE A 46 5.91 -21.79 24.92
N LYS A 47 4.62 -21.91 25.23
CA LYS A 47 3.95 -23.19 25.45
C LYS A 47 3.96 -24.07 24.19
N GLU A 48 3.86 -23.46 23.01
CA GLU A 48 3.87 -24.17 21.72
C GLU A 48 5.28 -24.62 21.33
N ALA A 49 6.30 -23.80 21.63
CA ALA A 49 7.69 -24.11 21.30
C ALA A 49 8.38 -25.08 22.28
N LEU A 50 7.93 -25.15 23.54
CA LEU A 50 8.57 -26.00 24.54
C LEU A 50 8.32 -27.50 24.28
N PRO A 51 9.35 -28.35 24.43
CA PRO A 51 9.18 -29.80 24.40
C PRO A 51 8.30 -30.27 25.55
N GLU A 52 7.60 -31.39 25.37
CA GLU A 52 6.54 -31.86 26.27
C GLU A 52 7.00 -32.00 27.74
N ASN A 53 8.25 -32.41 27.95
CA ASN A 53 8.86 -32.54 29.27
C ASN A 53 9.04 -31.19 30.00
N LYS A 54 9.25 -30.09 29.28
CA LYS A 54 9.35 -28.72 29.85
C LYS A 54 8.00 -28.00 29.86
N LYS A 55 7.12 -28.31 28.92
CA LYS A 55 5.80 -27.69 28.74
C LYS A 55 4.91 -27.82 29.98
N ASN A 56 4.86 -29.01 30.59
CA ASN A 56 4.05 -29.22 31.80
C ASN A 56 4.51 -28.38 32.99
N SER A 57 5.84 -28.26 33.17
CA SER A 57 6.42 -27.39 34.22
C SER A 57 6.10 -25.91 33.97
N PHE A 58 6.21 -25.46 32.70
CA PHE A 58 5.85 -24.10 32.30
C PHE A 58 4.37 -23.78 32.55
N ILE A 59 3.46 -24.65 32.13
CA ILE A 59 2.01 -24.50 32.38
C ILE A 59 1.73 -24.45 33.89
N HIS A 60 2.36 -25.32 34.68
CA HIS A 60 2.20 -25.32 36.13
C HIS A 60 2.70 -24.01 36.76
N SER A 61 3.87 -23.52 36.34
CA SER A 61 4.41 -22.23 36.76
C SER A 61 3.45 -21.09 36.46
N GLN A 62 2.86 -21.04 35.26
CA GLN A 62 1.90 -20.00 34.90
C GLN A 62 0.60 -20.07 35.71
N ARG A 63 0.05 -21.27 35.93
CA ARG A 63 -1.14 -21.45 36.78
C ARG A 63 -0.87 -21.08 38.24
N LYS A 64 0.33 -21.36 38.74
CA LYS A 64 0.76 -20.92 40.07
C LYS A 64 0.81 -19.40 40.15
N TRP A 65 1.46 -18.75 39.19
CA TRP A 65 1.51 -17.28 39.13
C TRP A 65 0.12 -16.63 39.06
N LEU A 66 -0.83 -17.19 38.28
CA LEU A 66 -2.20 -16.68 38.22
C LEU A 66 -2.93 -16.76 39.57
N ARG A 67 -2.68 -17.81 40.37
CA ARG A 67 -3.22 -17.93 41.73
C ARG A 67 -2.61 -16.89 42.66
N GLU A 68 -1.29 -16.76 42.65
CA GLU A 68 -0.57 -15.77 43.46
C GLU A 68 -1.00 -14.34 43.11
N ARG A 69 -1.17 -14.04 41.82
CA ARG A 69 -1.74 -12.77 41.34
C ARG A 69 -3.12 -12.51 41.93
N ASN A 70 -3.99 -13.52 41.91
CA ASN A 70 -5.33 -13.37 42.44
C ASN A 70 -5.32 -13.18 43.96
N GLU A 71 -4.62 -14.03 44.69
CA GLU A 71 -4.50 -13.96 46.15
C GLU A 71 -3.94 -12.60 46.62
N ASN A 72 -2.92 -12.07 45.93
CA ASN A 72 -2.28 -10.82 46.31
C ASN A 72 -3.10 -9.57 45.95
N CYS A 73 -3.81 -9.58 44.82
CA CYS A 73 -4.47 -8.39 44.29
C CYS A 73 -5.98 -8.35 44.49
N GLU A 74 -6.67 -9.47 44.71
CA GLU A 74 -8.14 -9.52 44.79
C GLU A 74 -8.69 -8.75 45.99
N THR A 75 -7.94 -8.69 47.09
CA THR A 75 -8.29 -7.95 48.31
C THR A 75 -7.57 -6.60 48.43
N HIS A 76 -6.73 -6.26 47.45
CA HIS A 76 -5.97 -5.01 47.47
C HIS A 76 -6.90 -3.82 47.23
N TYR A 77 -6.76 -2.75 48.04
CA TYR A 77 -7.62 -1.56 47.94
C TYR A 77 -7.54 -0.86 46.57
N ASP A 78 -6.41 -1.04 45.87
CA ASP A 78 -6.20 -0.61 44.49
C ASP A 78 -5.73 -1.81 43.66
N ILE A 79 -6.69 -2.60 43.19
CA ILE A 79 -6.44 -3.82 42.39
C ILE A 79 -5.59 -3.48 41.16
N ARG A 80 -5.81 -2.33 40.53
CA ARG A 80 -5.11 -1.93 39.30
C ARG A 80 -3.62 -1.72 39.55
N ASN A 81 -3.28 -0.92 40.56
CA ASN A 81 -1.88 -0.66 40.90
C ASN A 81 -1.17 -1.90 41.47
N CYS A 82 -1.92 -2.86 42.03
CA CYS A 82 -1.38 -4.18 42.40
C CYS A 82 -1.06 -5.05 41.16
N LEU A 83 -1.97 -5.13 40.19
CA LEU A 83 -1.81 -6.00 39.02
C LEU A 83 -0.66 -5.56 38.10
N LYS A 84 -0.50 -4.24 37.91
CA LYS A 84 0.48 -3.66 36.97
C LYS A 84 1.92 -4.17 37.14
N PRO A 85 2.54 -4.12 38.34
CA PRO A 85 3.89 -4.66 38.53
C PRO A 85 3.93 -6.18 38.31
N MET A 86 2.93 -6.94 38.77
CA MET A 86 2.92 -8.40 38.62
C MET A 86 2.93 -8.84 37.14
N TYR A 87 2.13 -8.19 36.29
CA TYR A 87 2.16 -8.46 34.85
C TYR A 87 3.52 -8.12 34.23
N ARG A 88 4.08 -6.95 34.56
CA ARG A 88 5.38 -6.51 34.03
C ARG A 88 6.50 -7.47 34.44
N GLU A 89 6.55 -7.87 35.70
CA GLU A 89 7.53 -8.83 36.20
C GLU A 89 7.40 -10.19 35.50
N ARG A 90 6.17 -10.67 35.28
CA ARG A 90 5.96 -11.95 34.60
C ARG A 90 6.35 -11.91 33.13
N ILE A 91 6.03 -10.82 32.43
CA ILE A 91 6.45 -10.58 31.05
C ILE A 91 7.98 -10.53 30.98
N ALA A 92 8.63 -9.75 31.85
CA ALA A 92 10.09 -9.64 31.89
C ALA A 92 10.76 -10.99 32.21
N PHE A 93 10.17 -11.78 33.11
CA PHE A 93 10.60 -13.15 33.39
C PHE A 93 10.54 -14.02 32.12
N PHE A 94 9.45 -13.95 31.35
CA PHE A 94 9.35 -14.69 30.09
C PHE A 94 10.38 -14.24 29.05
N GLU A 95 10.57 -12.93 28.91
CA GLU A 95 11.53 -12.34 27.97
C GLU A 95 12.98 -12.66 28.32
N THR A 96 13.27 -12.90 29.60
CA THR A 96 14.60 -13.29 30.08
C THR A 96 14.81 -14.79 29.94
N GLU A 97 13.94 -15.61 30.53
CA GLU A 97 14.14 -17.07 30.62
C GLU A 97 13.88 -17.80 29.30
N TYR A 98 13.00 -17.26 28.47
CA TYR A 98 12.60 -17.86 27.20
C TYR A 98 12.98 -16.96 26.02
N ARG A 99 14.05 -16.19 26.16
CA ARG A 99 14.58 -15.28 25.14
C ARG A 99 14.78 -15.98 23.79
N GLU A 100 15.43 -17.14 23.83
CA GLU A 100 15.70 -18.01 22.68
C GLU A 100 14.43 -18.64 22.05
N ILE A 101 13.25 -18.44 22.65
CA ILE A 101 11.98 -18.88 22.08
C ILE A 101 11.17 -17.68 21.59
N LEU A 102 11.20 -16.58 22.36
CA LEU A 102 10.41 -15.40 22.07
C LEU A 102 11.01 -14.54 20.96
N PHE A 103 12.33 -14.56 20.78
CA PHE A 103 13.04 -13.65 19.88
C PHE A 103 13.83 -14.39 18.80
N THR A 104 13.44 -15.65 18.52
CA THR A 104 13.96 -16.41 17.38
C THR A 104 13.22 -16.09 16.10
N PHE A 105 13.95 -16.29 15.01
CA PHE A 105 13.38 -16.26 13.68
C PHE A 105 12.22 -17.25 13.54
N PRO A 106 11.22 -16.92 12.71
CA PRO A 106 10.16 -17.87 12.39
C PRO A 106 10.72 -19.09 11.67
N THR A 107 10.16 -20.25 11.98
CA THR A 107 10.48 -21.51 11.31
C THR A 107 10.04 -21.50 9.84
N LYS A 108 10.64 -22.37 9.03
CA LYS A 108 10.25 -22.52 7.61
C LYS A 108 8.75 -22.78 7.42
N ASP A 109 8.18 -23.61 8.28
CA ASP A 109 6.77 -23.99 8.20
C ASP A 109 5.84 -22.82 8.56
N GLU A 110 6.23 -21.99 9.54
CA GLU A 110 5.53 -20.75 9.85
C GLU A 110 5.60 -19.78 8.66
N LEU A 111 6.80 -19.53 8.10
CA LEU A 111 6.97 -18.63 6.96
C LEU A 111 6.18 -19.07 5.74
N THR A 112 6.17 -20.37 5.45
CA THR A 112 5.40 -20.94 4.33
C THR A 112 3.92 -20.62 4.47
N LYS A 113 3.35 -20.76 5.66
CA LYS A 113 1.94 -20.43 5.92
C LYS A 113 1.68 -18.94 5.84
N ILE A 114 2.53 -18.12 6.45
CA ILE A 114 2.39 -16.66 6.47
C ILE A 114 2.45 -16.10 5.06
N CYS A 115 3.52 -16.42 4.32
CA CYS A 115 3.76 -15.85 3.01
C CYS A 115 2.74 -16.33 1.98
N SER A 116 2.30 -17.59 2.03
CA SER A 116 1.22 -18.07 1.16
C SER A 116 -0.10 -17.35 1.44
N HIS A 117 -0.43 -17.07 2.71
CA HIS A 117 -1.67 -16.36 3.05
C HIS A 117 -1.61 -14.90 2.56
N ILE A 118 -0.49 -14.22 2.82
CA ILE A 118 -0.26 -12.85 2.34
C ILE A 118 -0.37 -12.79 0.80
N SER A 119 0.23 -13.75 0.10
CA SER A 119 0.19 -13.83 -1.37
C SER A 119 -1.23 -13.99 -1.92
N ASN A 120 -2.07 -14.79 -1.25
CA ASN A 120 -3.40 -15.14 -1.72
C ASN A 120 -4.47 -14.07 -1.40
N ASP A 121 -4.37 -13.40 -0.25
CA ASP A 121 -5.33 -12.37 0.18
C ASP A 121 -4.63 -11.26 0.99
N PRO A 122 -3.80 -10.42 0.32
CA PRO A 122 -3.02 -9.40 1.02
C PRO A 122 -3.90 -8.40 1.75
N LYS A 123 -4.99 -7.94 1.13
CA LYS A 123 -5.86 -6.90 1.70
C LYS A 123 -6.49 -7.32 3.01
N THR A 124 -7.09 -8.51 3.06
CA THR A 124 -7.70 -9.02 4.30
C THR A 124 -6.63 -9.35 5.33
N PHE A 125 -5.51 -9.93 4.92
CA PHE A 125 -4.43 -10.29 5.82
C PHE A 125 -3.81 -9.06 6.50
N ILE A 126 -3.46 -8.03 5.72
CA ILE A 126 -2.92 -6.76 6.22
C ILE A 126 -3.91 -6.14 7.19
N LYS A 127 -5.19 -6.03 6.81
CA LYS A 127 -6.22 -5.44 7.68
C LYS A 127 -6.34 -6.16 9.02
N LYS A 128 -6.20 -7.49 9.03
CA LYS A 128 -6.31 -8.31 10.24
C LYS A 128 -5.09 -8.18 11.16
N HIS A 129 -3.90 -8.04 10.58
CA HIS A 129 -2.63 -8.12 11.32
C HIS A 129 -1.95 -6.76 11.53
N SER A 130 -2.46 -5.68 10.96
CA SER A 130 -1.92 -4.32 11.15
C SER A 130 -2.11 -3.83 12.57
N PHE A 131 -1.18 -3.01 13.04
CA PHE A 131 -1.30 -2.31 14.32
C PHE A 131 -2.33 -1.18 14.23
N GLU A 132 -3.11 -0.97 15.30
CA GLU A 132 -4.06 0.13 15.41
C GLU A 132 -3.38 1.48 15.71
N ASN A 133 -2.18 1.45 16.26
CA ASN A 133 -1.39 2.62 16.61
C ASN A 133 0.06 2.44 16.13
N ASN A 134 0.85 3.50 16.24
CA ASN A 134 2.24 3.51 15.79
C ASN A 134 3.24 3.17 16.91
N ILE A 135 2.81 2.50 17.98
CA ILE A 135 3.65 2.17 19.14
C ILE A 135 3.71 0.65 19.30
N PHE A 136 4.75 0.03 18.76
CA PHE A 136 4.92 -1.43 18.78
C PHE A 136 6.39 -1.82 18.70
N ASP A 137 6.67 -3.07 19.06
CA ASP A 137 8.01 -3.67 19.11
C ASP A 137 8.51 -4.00 17.69
N ILE A 138 9.18 -3.05 17.03
CA ILE A 138 9.55 -3.18 15.62
C ILE A 138 10.69 -4.18 15.41
N ASN A 139 11.64 -4.20 16.34
CA ASN A 139 12.85 -5.01 16.26
C ASN A 139 12.73 -6.33 17.06
N ASN A 140 11.53 -6.65 17.55
CA ASN A 140 11.26 -7.86 18.31
C ASN A 140 12.27 -8.01 19.47
N ASP A 141 12.53 -6.93 20.23
CA ASP A 141 13.42 -6.93 21.40
C ASP A 141 12.66 -6.93 22.74
N GLY A 142 11.33 -6.81 22.68
CA GLY A 142 10.43 -6.71 23.81
C GLY A 142 10.09 -5.28 24.22
N ASN A 143 10.73 -4.26 23.68
CA ASN A 143 10.38 -2.86 23.94
C ASN A 143 9.51 -2.34 22.80
N ASN A 144 8.67 -1.34 23.09
CA ASN A 144 7.87 -0.72 22.04
C ASN A 144 8.58 0.54 21.54
N GLU A 145 8.63 0.70 20.24
CA GLU A 145 9.10 1.89 19.54
C GLU A 145 7.93 2.70 19.01
N ILE A 146 8.11 4.01 18.96
CA ILE A 146 7.27 4.91 18.19
C ILE A 146 7.77 4.85 16.75
N VAL A 147 6.89 4.43 15.85
CA VAL A 147 7.14 4.30 14.42
C VAL A 147 6.58 5.52 13.71
N GLU A 148 7.43 6.22 12.98
CA GLU A 148 7.05 7.33 12.13
C GLU A 148 7.33 6.97 10.68
N VAL A 149 6.28 6.86 9.86
CA VAL A 149 6.42 6.67 8.42
C VAL A 149 6.32 8.04 7.78
N THR A 150 7.42 8.51 7.22
CA THR A 150 7.50 9.78 6.49
C THR A 150 7.83 9.49 5.03
N SER A 151 7.46 10.38 4.12
CA SER A 151 7.93 10.29 2.73
C SER A 151 9.13 11.22 2.59
N GLN A 152 10.28 10.69 2.17
CA GLN A 152 11.49 11.49 1.94
C GLN A 152 11.86 11.58 0.46
N GLY A 153 12.58 12.66 0.14
CA GLY A 153 13.06 12.96 -1.20
C GLY A 153 11.94 13.34 -2.17
N THR A 154 12.33 13.70 -3.39
CA THR A 154 11.37 14.03 -4.46
C THR A 154 10.54 12.81 -4.88
N MET A 155 11.04 11.60 -4.65
CA MET A 155 10.38 10.35 -5.05
C MET A 155 9.28 9.89 -4.10
N HIS A 156 9.06 10.59 -2.99
CA HIS A 156 8.12 10.21 -1.94
C HIS A 156 8.28 8.73 -1.54
N VAL A 157 9.53 8.28 -1.40
CA VAL A 157 9.83 6.93 -0.93
C VAL A 157 9.51 6.89 0.57
N PRO A 158 8.76 5.88 1.05
CA PRO A 158 8.49 5.76 2.47
C PRO A 158 9.80 5.51 3.23
N TYR A 159 10.02 6.30 4.26
CA TYR A 159 11.10 6.18 5.22
C TYR A 159 10.49 5.96 6.61
N CYS A 160 10.82 4.84 7.22
CA CYS A 160 10.43 4.54 8.59
C CYS A 160 11.53 5.01 9.55
N ALA A 161 11.17 5.92 10.46
CA ALA A 161 11.98 6.25 11.62
C ALA A 161 11.43 5.53 12.84
N TYR A 162 12.31 4.94 13.63
CA TYR A 162 11.96 4.24 14.85
C TYR A 162 12.59 4.95 16.04
N THR A 163 11.80 5.25 17.07
CA THR A 163 12.29 5.92 18.28
C THR A 163 11.79 5.24 19.54
N LEU A 164 12.69 5.01 20.49
CA LEU A 164 12.31 4.58 21.84
C LEU A 164 11.51 5.70 22.51
N THR A 165 10.71 5.35 23.51
CA THR A 165 9.91 6.31 24.31
C THR A 165 10.75 7.39 25.01
N ASN A 166 12.06 7.18 25.16
CA ASN A 166 13.00 8.18 25.69
C ASN A 166 13.62 9.09 24.61
N GLY A 167 13.18 8.98 23.35
CA GLY A 167 13.64 9.77 22.21
C GLY A 167 14.90 9.23 21.50
N LYS A 168 15.49 8.12 21.96
CA LYS A 168 16.64 7.50 21.28
C LYS A 168 16.18 6.84 19.98
N LYS A 169 16.85 7.15 18.87
CA LYS A 169 16.58 6.51 17.57
C LYS A 169 17.03 5.05 17.56
N VAL A 170 16.27 4.22 16.87
CA VAL A 170 16.58 2.83 16.53
C VAL A 170 16.77 2.77 15.01
N GLU A 171 17.94 2.31 14.57
CA GLU A 171 18.26 2.17 13.15
C GLU A 171 18.25 0.70 12.79
N SER A 172 17.46 0.33 11.77
CA SER A 172 17.47 -1.02 11.20
C SER A 172 18.58 -1.14 10.15
N MET A 173 19.34 -2.22 10.20
CA MET A 173 20.41 -2.52 9.25
C MET A 173 20.00 -3.69 8.34
N PRO A 174 19.81 -3.49 7.03
CA PRO A 174 19.48 -4.58 6.11
C PRO A 174 20.65 -5.57 5.99
N ILE A 175 20.35 -6.87 6.06
CA ILE A 175 21.32 -7.95 5.93
C ILE A 175 21.08 -8.71 4.63
N GLY A 176 22.08 -8.70 3.75
CA GLY A 176 22.06 -9.47 2.50
C GLY A 176 21.23 -8.85 1.38
N PHE A 177 20.75 -7.62 1.54
CA PHE A 177 20.09 -6.84 0.51
C PHE A 177 20.33 -5.33 0.70
N GLU A 178 20.09 -4.56 -0.36
CA GLU A 178 20.11 -3.11 -0.38
C GLU A 178 18.74 -2.55 -0.81
N TRP A 179 18.48 -1.29 -0.48
CA TRP A 179 17.24 -0.61 -0.88
C TRP A 179 17.01 -0.59 -2.39
N LYS A 180 18.08 -0.64 -3.20
CA LYS A 180 17.99 -0.64 -4.67
C LYS A 180 17.59 -1.99 -5.26
N ASP A 181 17.70 -3.06 -4.48
CA ASP A 181 17.30 -4.41 -4.90
C ASP A 181 15.77 -4.52 -5.00
N TYR A 182 15.06 -3.64 -4.28
CA TYR A 182 13.60 -3.58 -4.24
C TYR A 182 13.12 -2.13 -4.44
N TRP A 183 12.51 -1.83 -5.58
CA TRP A 183 11.86 -0.53 -5.79
C TRP A 183 10.54 -0.48 -5.02
N THR A 184 10.54 0.17 -3.85
CA THR A 184 9.44 0.09 -2.88
C THR A 184 8.80 1.42 -2.54
N TYR A 185 7.49 1.39 -2.30
CA TYR A 185 6.65 2.57 -2.08
C TYR A 185 5.59 2.35 -0.99
N GLY A 186 5.15 1.11 -0.80
CA GLY A 186 4.23 0.74 0.29
C GLY A 186 4.94 -0.01 1.41
N ILE A 187 4.60 0.32 2.66
CA ILE A 187 5.07 -0.39 3.85
C ILE A 187 3.88 -0.64 4.78
N ALA A 188 3.77 -1.87 5.29
CA ALA A 188 2.90 -2.24 6.41
C ALA A 188 3.68 -2.99 7.48
N HIS A 189 3.32 -2.76 8.74
CA HIS A 189 3.84 -3.52 9.88
C HIS A 189 2.75 -4.45 10.39
N LEU A 190 3.08 -5.73 10.54
CA LEU A 190 2.13 -6.80 10.82
C LEU A 190 2.52 -7.52 12.12
N ASN A 191 1.57 -7.65 13.05
CA ASN A 191 1.69 -8.52 14.21
C ASN A 191 1.17 -9.92 13.89
N ILE A 192 2.06 -10.90 13.84
CA ILE A 192 1.72 -12.29 13.57
C ILE A 192 2.31 -13.15 14.68
N ASN A 193 1.45 -13.79 15.47
CA ASN A 193 1.84 -14.64 16.60
C ASN A 193 2.76 -13.93 17.62
N GLY A 194 2.52 -12.64 17.87
CA GLY A 194 3.30 -11.84 18.82
C GLY A 194 4.67 -11.38 18.29
N ARG A 195 4.91 -11.53 16.98
CA ARG A 195 6.11 -11.02 16.29
C ARG A 195 5.73 -9.95 15.29
N THR A 196 6.57 -8.92 15.17
CA THR A 196 6.42 -7.85 14.20
C THR A 196 7.17 -8.19 12.92
N PHE A 197 6.46 -8.14 11.82
CA PHE A 197 6.99 -8.26 10.46
C PHE A 197 6.77 -6.96 9.71
N ARG A 198 7.63 -6.70 8.72
CA ARG A 198 7.47 -5.58 7.80
C ARG A 198 7.20 -6.10 6.39
N LEU A 199 6.01 -5.81 5.87
CA LEU A 199 5.61 -6.11 4.50
C LEU A 199 5.85 -4.87 3.64
N THR A 200 6.55 -5.07 2.53
CA THR A 200 6.93 -4.00 1.63
C THR A 200 6.39 -4.27 0.23
N SER A 201 5.98 -3.22 -0.48
CA SER A 201 5.36 -3.28 -1.82
C SER A 201 5.96 -2.28 -2.79
N SER A 202 5.89 -2.57 -4.09
CA SER A 202 6.24 -1.66 -5.18
C SER A 202 5.12 -0.69 -5.58
N ASP A 203 4.05 -0.59 -4.79
CA ASP A 203 3.06 0.49 -4.87
C ASP A 203 2.59 0.93 -3.47
N ASP A 204 1.95 2.10 -3.37
CA ASP A 204 1.50 2.67 -2.10
C ASP A 204 0.28 1.94 -1.50
N TYR A 205 -0.42 1.12 -2.28
CA TYR A 205 -1.66 0.43 -1.93
C TYR A 205 -1.43 -0.99 -1.42
N LEU A 206 -0.17 -1.45 -1.40
CA LEU A 206 0.23 -2.80 -0.99
C LEU A 206 -0.40 -3.89 -1.87
N GLU A 207 -0.60 -3.62 -3.16
CA GLU A 207 -1.15 -4.61 -4.10
C GLU A 207 -0.07 -5.47 -4.75
N HIS A 208 1.05 -4.84 -5.12
CA HIS A 208 2.22 -5.47 -5.73
C HIS A 208 3.28 -5.70 -4.67
N LEU A 209 3.17 -6.82 -3.97
CA LEU A 209 4.09 -7.17 -2.90
C LEU A 209 5.52 -7.34 -3.41
N ALA A 210 6.48 -6.81 -2.67
CA ALA A 210 7.91 -6.95 -2.95
C ALA A 210 8.53 -8.00 -2.03
N TYR A 211 8.48 -7.80 -0.72
CA TYR A 211 9.03 -8.75 0.25
C TYR A 211 8.40 -8.62 1.63
N LEU A 212 8.50 -9.71 2.41
CA LEU A 212 8.24 -9.73 3.85
C LEU A 212 9.59 -9.79 4.57
N SER A 213 9.78 -8.95 5.57
CA SER A 213 11.01 -8.84 6.34
C SER A 213 10.77 -8.94 7.84
N TYR A 214 11.82 -9.28 8.57
CA TYR A 214 11.85 -9.35 10.02
C TYR A 214 13.09 -8.66 10.55
N ILE A 215 12.89 -7.79 11.55
CA ILE A 215 13.96 -7.08 12.22
C ILE A 215 14.18 -7.77 13.57
N ASN A 216 15.39 -8.25 13.80
CA ASN A 216 15.76 -8.93 15.05
C ASN A 216 16.16 -7.92 16.13
N GLN A 217 16.38 -8.44 17.35
CA GLN A 217 16.77 -7.65 18.54
C GLN A 217 18.11 -6.90 18.41
N SER A 218 18.93 -7.24 17.42
CA SER A 218 20.18 -6.53 17.09
C SER A 218 19.93 -5.38 16.09
N ASN A 219 18.67 -5.13 15.74
CA ASN A 219 18.21 -4.24 14.67
C ASN A 219 18.66 -4.68 13.27
N GLU A 220 18.94 -5.96 13.08
CA GLU A 220 19.30 -6.51 11.78
C GLU A 220 18.02 -6.96 11.06
N GLU A 221 17.85 -6.48 9.83
CA GLU A 221 16.68 -6.79 9.02
C GLU A 221 17.00 -7.87 7.98
N TYR A 222 16.13 -8.88 7.91
CA TYR A 222 16.25 -10.00 6.99
C TYR A 222 15.01 -10.10 6.12
N VAL A 223 15.21 -10.26 4.82
CA VAL A 223 14.14 -10.66 3.90
C VAL A 223 13.82 -12.14 4.14
N LEU A 224 12.57 -12.41 4.50
CA LEU A 224 12.09 -13.75 4.81
C LEU A 224 11.34 -14.37 3.63
N CYS A 225 10.63 -13.55 2.85
CA CYS A 225 9.91 -13.99 1.66
C CYS A 225 10.03 -12.94 0.57
N ASP A 226 10.38 -13.39 -0.64
CA ASP A 226 10.27 -12.58 -1.85
C ASP A 226 8.92 -12.85 -2.53
N PHE A 227 8.32 -11.78 -3.05
CA PHE A 227 7.11 -11.86 -3.84
C PHE A 227 7.37 -11.37 -5.26
N LYS A 228 6.64 -11.95 -6.19
CA LYS A 228 6.49 -11.44 -7.55
C LYS A 228 5.03 -11.16 -7.82
N SER A 229 4.75 -9.94 -8.21
CA SER A 229 3.41 -9.50 -8.58
C SER A 229 3.26 -9.42 -10.09
N SER A 230 2.08 -9.80 -10.57
CA SER A 230 1.67 -9.58 -11.95
C SER A 230 0.26 -9.04 -12.01
N THR A 231 0.02 -8.16 -12.98
CA THR A 231 -1.27 -7.53 -13.20
C THR A 231 -1.87 -8.08 -14.47
N THR A 232 -3.04 -8.68 -14.35
CA THR A 232 -3.88 -9.04 -15.50
C THR A 232 -4.91 -7.94 -15.67
N GLU A 233 -5.00 -7.37 -16.86
CA GLU A 233 -5.98 -6.35 -17.20
C GLU A 233 -6.91 -6.86 -18.30
N ILE A 234 -8.21 -6.61 -18.11
CA ILE A 234 -9.25 -6.86 -19.10
C ILE A 234 -10.02 -5.57 -19.39
N LEU A 235 -10.28 -5.30 -20.67
CA LEU A 235 -11.19 -4.24 -21.08
C LEU A 235 -12.64 -4.72 -21.00
N VAL A 236 -13.43 -4.07 -20.16
CA VAL A 236 -14.86 -4.34 -19.99
C VAL A 236 -15.66 -3.41 -20.90
N PRO A 237 -16.45 -3.95 -21.86
CA PRO A 237 -17.24 -3.13 -22.77
C PRO A 237 -18.44 -2.49 -22.08
N ASN A 238 -18.75 -1.26 -22.47
CA ASN A 238 -20.00 -0.59 -22.10
C ASN A 238 -21.16 -1.19 -22.90
N THR A 239 -22.00 -1.99 -22.24
CA THR A 239 -23.11 -2.73 -22.87
C THR A 239 -24.21 -1.85 -23.47
N LYS A 240 -24.19 -0.54 -23.20
CA LYS A 240 -25.14 0.42 -23.79
C LYS A 240 -24.68 0.96 -25.14
N VAL A 241 -23.43 0.72 -25.52
CA VAL A 241 -22.81 1.24 -26.73
C VAL A 241 -22.71 0.14 -27.76
N GLU A 242 -23.23 0.39 -28.96
CA GLU A 242 -23.13 -0.54 -30.07
C GLU A 242 -21.66 -0.80 -30.44
N ASN A 243 -21.33 -2.06 -30.78
CA ASN A 243 -19.98 -2.51 -31.15
C ASN A 243 -18.88 -2.35 -30.08
N ALA A 244 -19.20 -1.92 -28.85
CA ALA A 244 -18.21 -1.75 -27.79
C ALA A 244 -17.39 -3.03 -27.55
N SER A 245 -18.02 -4.20 -27.48
CA SER A 245 -17.31 -5.48 -27.29
C SER A 245 -16.27 -5.75 -28.38
N THR A 246 -16.60 -5.44 -29.64
CA THR A 246 -15.69 -5.65 -30.77
C THR A 246 -14.49 -4.72 -30.68
N ILE A 247 -14.72 -3.43 -30.35
CA ILE A 247 -13.66 -2.43 -30.20
C ILE A 247 -12.76 -2.77 -29.01
N CYS A 248 -13.34 -3.12 -27.85
CA CYS A 248 -12.56 -3.50 -26.66
C CYS A 248 -11.69 -4.72 -26.92
N ASN A 249 -12.19 -5.72 -27.65
CA ASN A 249 -11.41 -6.89 -28.03
C ASN A 249 -10.27 -6.52 -28.98
N ALA A 250 -10.51 -5.64 -29.96
CA ALA A 250 -9.46 -5.17 -30.87
C ALA A 250 -8.34 -4.44 -30.12
N VAL A 251 -8.69 -3.57 -29.17
CA VAL A 251 -7.70 -2.88 -28.31
C VAL A 251 -6.95 -3.88 -27.42
N GLN A 252 -7.67 -4.75 -26.71
CA GLN A 252 -7.09 -5.78 -25.83
C GLN A 252 -6.10 -6.69 -26.57
N ASN A 253 -6.44 -7.08 -27.81
CA ASN A 253 -5.62 -7.97 -28.65
C ASN A 253 -4.54 -7.23 -29.46
N LYS A 254 -4.47 -5.89 -29.34
CA LYS A 254 -3.55 -5.02 -30.11
C LYS A 254 -3.75 -5.15 -31.63
N GLU A 255 -5.00 -5.27 -32.06
CA GLU A 255 -5.44 -5.33 -33.45
C GLU A 255 -5.81 -3.94 -34.01
N ILE A 256 -5.38 -2.88 -33.33
CA ILE A 256 -5.58 -1.48 -33.72
C ILE A 256 -4.26 -0.84 -34.18
N THR A 257 -4.36 0.20 -35.01
CA THR A 257 -3.22 1.01 -35.42
C THR A 257 -3.38 2.42 -34.86
N TYR A 258 -2.44 2.86 -34.03
CA TYR A 258 -2.46 4.20 -33.46
C TYR A 258 -2.10 5.26 -34.51
N SER A 259 -2.75 6.41 -34.40
CA SER A 259 -2.47 7.60 -35.21
C SER A 259 -1.11 8.18 -34.82
N GLU A 260 -0.24 8.36 -35.82
CA GLU A 260 1.08 8.97 -35.62
C GLU A 260 1.11 10.43 -36.07
N PHE A 261 1.62 11.29 -35.20
CA PHE A 261 1.91 12.69 -35.53
C PHE A 261 3.39 12.77 -35.94
N ILE A 262 3.69 13.24 -37.15
CA ILE A 262 5.06 13.22 -37.70
C ILE A 262 5.64 14.61 -37.98
N ASN A 263 4.80 15.64 -38.09
CA ASN A 263 5.26 16.97 -38.50
C ASN A 263 5.87 17.71 -37.30
N SER A 264 6.92 18.51 -37.53
CA SER A 264 7.47 19.38 -36.50
C SER A 264 6.48 20.50 -36.17
N SER A 265 6.39 20.90 -34.90
CA SER A 265 5.54 22.02 -34.50
C SER A 265 5.97 23.34 -35.13
N LYS A 266 4.99 24.20 -35.42
CA LYS A 266 5.19 25.58 -35.86
C LYS A 266 4.99 26.59 -34.74
N ILE A 267 4.66 26.14 -33.52
CA ILE A 267 4.55 26.99 -32.34
C ILE A 267 5.96 27.24 -31.79
N GLU A 268 6.43 28.48 -31.89
CA GLU A 268 7.80 28.86 -31.51
C GLU A 268 8.01 28.93 -29.99
N GLN A 269 6.99 29.31 -29.20
CA GLN A 269 7.04 29.34 -27.73
C GLN A 269 5.65 29.16 -27.09
N PRO A 270 5.34 28.03 -26.43
CA PRO A 270 4.11 27.87 -25.66
C PRO A 270 4.19 28.56 -24.28
N TYR A 271 5.42 28.86 -23.82
CA TYR A 271 5.77 29.31 -22.46
C TYR A 271 5.48 30.79 -22.20
N SER A 272 4.26 31.24 -22.46
CA SER A 272 3.83 32.54 -21.96
C SER A 272 2.64 32.37 -21.02
N LYS A 273 2.62 33.15 -19.94
CA LYS A 273 1.45 33.30 -19.03
C LYS A 273 0.14 33.60 -19.76
N LYS A 274 0.19 33.95 -21.05
CA LYS A 274 -0.95 34.27 -21.91
C LYS A 274 -1.69 33.04 -22.46
N ASN A 275 -1.03 31.86 -22.48
CA ASN A 275 -1.58 30.63 -23.07
C ASN A 275 -1.90 29.52 -22.04
N SER A 276 -1.86 29.83 -20.74
CA SER A 276 -2.13 28.90 -19.63
C SER A 276 -1.26 27.63 -19.58
N VAL A 277 -0.12 27.57 -20.28
CA VAL A 277 0.78 26.39 -20.22
C VAL A 277 1.89 26.65 -19.21
N ALA A 278 2.01 25.80 -18.17
CA ALA A 278 2.95 25.97 -17.06
C ALA A 278 4.44 25.81 -17.47
N HIS A 279 5.37 25.91 -16.51
CA HIS A 279 6.81 26.03 -16.79
C HIS A 279 7.57 24.74 -17.15
N MET A 280 6.91 23.59 -17.39
CA MET A 280 7.58 22.28 -17.59
C MET A 280 7.05 21.49 -18.80
N TRP A 281 6.53 22.19 -19.82
CA TRP A 281 5.86 21.56 -20.97
C TRP A 281 6.67 21.66 -22.27
N SER A 282 7.19 20.55 -22.78
CA SER A 282 7.81 20.49 -24.10
C SER A 282 6.77 20.28 -25.22
N ILE A 283 7.10 20.75 -26.42
CA ILE A 283 6.26 20.58 -27.60
C ILE A 283 6.71 19.33 -28.36
N GLY A 284 5.76 18.45 -28.67
CA GLY A 284 5.94 17.28 -29.51
C GLY A 284 5.64 17.54 -30.98
N LYS A 285 5.07 16.54 -31.63
CA LYS A 285 4.77 16.58 -33.07
C LYS A 285 3.34 17.07 -33.33
N GLN A 286 3.12 17.57 -34.53
CA GLN A 286 1.80 18.00 -35.02
C GLN A 286 1.29 17.08 -36.14
N GLY A 287 -0.01 17.13 -36.39
CA GLY A 287 -0.67 16.34 -37.43
C GLY A 287 -2.16 16.62 -37.47
N LYS A 288 -2.87 15.83 -38.28
CA LYS A 288 -4.29 16.01 -38.53
C LYS A 288 -5.07 14.79 -38.11
N LEU A 289 -6.24 15.02 -37.51
CA LEU A 289 -7.15 13.97 -37.08
C LEU A 289 -8.56 14.54 -36.92
N ASP A 290 -9.56 13.79 -37.39
CA ASP A 290 -10.97 14.03 -37.05
C ASP A 290 -11.28 13.37 -35.70
N PHE A 291 -10.81 14.00 -34.61
CA PHE A 291 -10.90 13.39 -33.28
C PHE A 291 -12.32 13.40 -32.69
N ASN A 292 -13.22 14.23 -33.23
CA ASN A 292 -14.59 14.38 -32.78
C ASN A 292 -15.62 13.77 -33.76
N ASN A 293 -15.14 13.04 -34.77
CA ASN A 293 -15.91 12.30 -35.77
C ASN A 293 -16.99 13.14 -36.47
N ASP A 294 -16.66 14.40 -36.81
CA ASP A 294 -17.56 15.34 -37.48
C ASP A 294 -17.30 15.50 -38.99
N ASP A 295 -16.53 14.57 -39.55
CA ASP A 295 -16.07 14.51 -40.94
C ASP A 295 -15.12 15.67 -41.32
N LYS A 296 -14.50 16.34 -40.34
CA LYS A 296 -13.50 17.38 -40.56
C LYS A 296 -12.22 17.11 -39.78
N GLU A 297 -11.10 17.19 -40.47
CA GLU A 297 -9.80 17.10 -39.80
C GLU A 297 -9.46 18.37 -39.03
N ASN A 298 -9.02 18.23 -37.79
CA ASN A 298 -8.44 19.30 -36.99
C ASN A 298 -6.91 19.18 -36.97
N ASN A 299 -6.22 20.32 -36.85
CA ASN A 299 -4.79 20.33 -36.57
C ASN A 299 -4.58 20.11 -35.08
N LEU A 300 -3.79 19.10 -34.72
CA LEU A 300 -3.47 18.76 -33.34
C LEU A 300 -1.97 18.92 -33.08
N LEU A 301 -1.64 19.27 -31.84
CA LEU A 301 -0.28 19.38 -31.33
C LEU A 301 -0.10 18.53 -30.08
N GLU A 302 0.91 17.68 -30.06
CA GLU A 302 1.33 16.98 -28.84
C GLU A 302 2.05 17.93 -27.87
N ILE A 303 1.59 17.93 -26.63
CA ILE A 303 2.12 18.70 -25.51
C ILE A 303 2.57 17.70 -24.43
N ARG A 304 3.82 17.81 -23.98
CA ARG A 304 4.42 16.87 -23.02
C ARG A 304 4.83 17.58 -21.75
N TYR A 305 4.42 17.09 -20.60
CA TYR A 305 4.89 17.52 -19.30
C TYR A 305 5.83 16.49 -18.71
N ASP A 306 6.98 16.96 -18.23
CA ASP A 306 7.92 16.14 -17.49
C ASP A 306 8.29 16.86 -16.19
N SER A 307 7.73 16.43 -15.05
CA SER A 307 8.22 16.89 -13.76
C SER A 307 9.59 16.24 -13.52
N GLY A 308 10.66 16.95 -13.80
CA GLY A 308 12.05 16.51 -13.54
C GLY A 308 12.39 16.25 -12.05
N ALA A 309 11.41 16.06 -11.19
CA ALA A 309 11.55 15.72 -9.78
C ALA A 309 10.80 14.40 -9.48
N GLY A 310 11.46 13.52 -8.73
CA GLY A 310 10.77 12.43 -8.03
C GLY A 310 10.48 11.18 -8.82
N ARG A 311 9.29 10.60 -8.63
CA ARG A 311 8.82 9.39 -9.35
C ARG A 311 8.74 9.60 -10.87
N GLY A 312 8.94 10.85 -11.33
CA GLY A 312 8.80 11.27 -12.70
C GLY A 312 7.32 11.37 -13.05
N CYS A 313 6.77 12.58 -13.04
CA CYS A 313 5.45 12.83 -13.61
C CYS A 313 5.65 13.16 -15.09
N GLY A 314 5.53 12.14 -15.93
CA GLY A 314 5.43 12.30 -17.37
C GLY A 314 3.97 12.21 -17.79
N THR A 315 3.49 13.16 -18.59
CA THR A 315 2.22 12.99 -19.33
C THR A 315 2.29 13.71 -20.65
N SER A 316 1.57 13.19 -21.63
CA SER A 316 1.44 13.80 -22.96
C SER A 316 -0.03 13.86 -23.34
N TYR A 317 -0.46 14.99 -23.89
CA TYR A 317 -1.82 15.14 -24.42
C TYR A 317 -1.78 15.89 -25.76
N LEU A 318 -2.86 15.82 -26.52
CA LEU A 318 -3.05 16.59 -27.74
C LEU A 318 -3.88 17.85 -27.46
N ASP A 319 -3.43 18.99 -27.95
CA ASP A 319 -4.22 20.22 -27.98
C ASP A 319 -4.58 20.58 -29.42
N GLU A 320 -5.72 21.24 -29.61
CA GLU A 320 -6.17 21.72 -30.91
C GLU A 320 -5.52 23.06 -31.24
N ILE A 321 -4.97 23.17 -32.44
CA ILE A 321 -4.30 24.37 -32.94
C ILE A 321 -4.99 24.92 -34.19
N THR A 322 -4.75 26.19 -34.49
CA THR A 322 -5.28 26.87 -35.68
C THR A 322 -4.81 26.21 -36.99
N LEU A 323 -5.50 26.50 -38.09
CA LEU A 323 -5.18 25.93 -39.42
C LEU A 323 -3.75 26.23 -39.89
N ASP A 324 -3.19 27.37 -39.50
CA ASP A 324 -1.80 27.74 -39.79
C ASP A 324 -0.78 27.06 -38.87
N GLY A 325 -1.26 26.43 -37.79
CA GLY A 325 -0.49 25.71 -36.79
C GLY A 325 0.30 26.61 -35.83
N LYS A 326 -0.06 27.89 -35.72
CA LYS A 326 0.73 28.88 -34.96
C LYS A 326 0.13 29.23 -33.60
N GLU A 327 -1.15 28.98 -33.38
CA GLU A 327 -1.86 29.34 -32.15
C GLU A 327 -2.78 28.19 -31.69
N PHE A 328 -3.16 28.21 -30.41
CA PHE A 328 -4.18 27.28 -29.90
C PHE A 328 -5.57 27.70 -30.35
N SER A 329 -6.38 26.71 -30.73
CA SER A 329 -7.76 26.92 -31.15
C SER A 329 -8.60 27.54 -30.02
N GLN A 330 -9.62 28.31 -30.39
CA GLN A 330 -10.67 28.81 -29.48
C GLN A 330 -12.02 28.11 -29.71
N GLU A 331 -12.02 27.08 -30.56
CA GLU A 331 -13.20 26.31 -30.89
C GLU A 331 -13.70 25.49 -29.70
N LYS A 332 -15.00 25.19 -29.72
CA LYS A 332 -15.63 24.38 -28.69
C LYS A 332 -15.05 22.96 -28.63
N SER A 333 -14.59 22.44 -29.77
CA SER A 333 -13.94 21.13 -29.94
C SER A 333 -12.68 20.99 -29.10
N ARG A 334 -11.87 22.04 -28.99
CA ARG A 334 -10.67 22.07 -28.13
C ARG A 334 -11.01 21.76 -26.68
N LYS A 335 -12.05 22.40 -26.13
CA LYS A 335 -12.46 22.16 -24.75
C LYS A 335 -12.93 20.72 -24.55
N ALA A 336 -13.65 20.16 -25.52
CA ALA A 336 -14.06 18.76 -25.47
C ALA A 336 -12.86 17.82 -25.51
N LEU A 337 -11.84 18.11 -26.34
CA LEU A 337 -10.59 17.34 -26.43
C LEU A 337 -9.82 17.34 -25.12
N LEU A 338 -9.65 18.49 -24.48
CA LEU A 338 -8.98 18.58 -23.17
C LEU A 338 -9.76 17.81 -22.09
N ASN A 339 -11.09 17.92 -22.08
CA ASN A 339 -11.93 17.16 -21.16
C ASN A 339 -11.84 15.63 -21.37
N MET A 340 -11.78 15.18 -22.63
CA MET A 340 -11.65 13.76 -22.98
C MET A 340 -10.34 13.16 -22.44
N GLN A 341 -9.29 13.98 -22.41
CA GLN A 341 -7.96 13.63 -21.91
C GLN A 341 -7.76 13.95 -20.43
N ASP A 342 -8.80 14.44 -19.74
CA ASP A 342 -8.75 14.83 -18.32
C ASP A 342 -7.65 15.89 -18.03
N VAL A 343 -7.46 16.81 -18.97
CA VAL A 343 -6.48 17.89 -18.91
C VAL A 343 -7.13 19.16 -18.38
N ASP A 344 -6.66 19.63 -17.23
CA ASP A 344 -6.94 20.96 -16.70
C ASP A 344 -5.72 21.86 -16.94
N ILE A 345 -5.84 22.77 -17.90
CA ILE A 345 -4.77 23.72 -18.26
C ILE A 345 -4.53 24.76 -17.16
N GLU A 346 -5.48 24.97 -16.24
CA GLU A 346 -5.30 25.89 -15.13
C GLU A 346 -4.71 25.19 -13.89
N ALA A 347 -4.65 23.86 -13.87
CA ALA A 347 -4.04 23.10 -12.80
C ALA A 347 -2.51 23.17 -12.86
N PHE A 348 -1.88 23.34 -11.69
CA PHE A 348 -0.43 23.46 -11.58
C PHE A 348 0.32 22.14 -11.90
N HIS A 349 -0.35 21.00 -11.77
CA HIS A 349 0.19 19.67 -12.09
C HIS A 349 -0.86 18.81 -12.79
N PRO A 350 -0.58 18.29 -13.99
CA PRO A 350 -1.47 17.33 -14.64
C PRO A 350 -1.42 15.97 -13.93
N ARG A 351 -2.39 15.09 -14.22
CA ARG A 351 -2.38 13.72 -13.69
C ARG A 351 -1.22 12.93 -14.29
N CYS A 352 -0.39 12.39 -13.42
CA CYS A 352 0.86 11.71 -13.79
C CYS A 352 0.63 10.33 -14.41
N SER A 353 1.62 9.86 -15.18
CA SER A 353 1.72 8.48 -15.66
C SER A 353 0.59 8.05 -16.59
N ARG A 354 0.00 9.01 -17.30
CA ARG A 354 -1.01 8.75 -18.32
C ARG A 354 -0.41 8.83 -19.71
N ARG A 355 -0.66 7.80 -20.49
CA ARG A 355 -0.37 7.70 -21.91
C ARG A 355 -1.69 7.73 -22.66
N SER A 356 -1.67 8.47 -23.74
CA SER A 356 -2.87 8.88 -24.45
C SER A 356 -2.62 8.64 -25.92
N TYR A 357 -3.49 7.86 -26.55
CA TYR A 357 -3.36 7.48 -27.93
C TYR A 357 -4.67 7.69 -28.65
N PHE A 358 -4.58 8.04 -29.93
CA PHE A 358 -5.72 7.99 -30.83
C PHE A 358 -5.52 6.83 -31.80
N PHE A 359 -6.61 6.20 -32.20
CA PHE A 359 -6.59 5.16 -33.22
C PHE A 359 -7.86 5.22 -34.05
N GLU A 360 -7.78 4.70 -35.27
CA GLU A 360 -8.94 4.57 -36.15
C GLU A 360 -9.42 3.12 -36.16
N TYR A 361 -10.73 2.93 -36.08
CA TYR A 361 -11.38 1.63 -36.20
C TYR A 361 -12.75 1.81 -36.86
N ASP A 362 -13.01 1.08 -37.94
CA ASP A 362 -14.27 1.17 -38.71
C ASP A 362 -14.62 2.61 -39.14
N ASN A 363 -13.63 3.33 -39.69
CA ASN A 363 -13.73 4.74 -40.14
C ASN A 363 -14.15 5.74 -39.04
N LYS A 364 -13.92 5.39 -37.77
CA LYS A 364 -14.13 6.27 -36.62
C LYS A 364 -12.87 6.37 -35.79
N VAL A 365 -12.66 7.55 -35.21
CA VAL A 365 -11.53 7.84 -34.33
C VAL A 365 -11.93 7.60 -32.88
N TYR A 366 -11.07 6.89 -32.17
CA TYR A 366 -11.17 6.58 -30.75
C TYR A 366 -9.95 7.09 -30.01
N TYR A 367 -10.12 7.25 -28.70
CA TYR A 367 -9.09 7.66 -27.78
C TYR A 367 -8.89 6.57 -26.73
N GLU A 368 -7.65 6.16 -26.53
CA GLU A 368 -7.22 5.24 -25.49
C GLU A 368 -6.37 5.99 -24.46
N GLU A 369 -6.79 5.90 -23.20
CA GLU A 369 -6.04 6.40 -22.05
C GLU A 369 -5.56 5.20 -21.24
N ILE A 370 -4.26 5.15 -20.98
CA ILE A 370 -3.62 4.11 -20.17
C ILE A 370 -2.81 4.80 -19.06
N GLY A 371 -3.06 4.43 -17.81
CA GLY A 371 -2.34 4.89 -16.64
C GLY A 371 -2.36 3.85 -15.51
N THR A 372 -1.69 4.16 -14.41
CA THR A 372 -1.51 3.23 -13.28
C THR A 372 -2.82 2.72 -12.67
N ASP A 373 -3.88 3.53 -12.71
CA ASP A 373 -5.18 3.28 -12.09
C ASP A 373 -6.34 3.34 -13.10
N ILE A 374 -6.02 3.48 -14.39
CA ILE A 374 -7.00 3.78 -15.42
C ILE A 374 -6.59 3.16 -16.75
N HIS A 375 -7.51 2.45 -17.38
CA HIS A 375 -7.44 2.17 -18.80
C HIS A 375 -8.84 2.41 -19.37
N LYS A 376 -8.98 3.31 -20.33
CA LYS A 376 -10.27 3.64 -20.92
C LYS A 376 -10.14 3.78 -22.43
N VAL A 377 -11.18 3.33 -23.11
CA VAL A 377 -11.38 3.63 -24.53
C VAL A 377 -12.62 4.51 -24.63
N LEU A 378 -12.47 5.66 -25.26
CA LEU A 378 -13.48 6.69 -25.40
C LEU A 378 -13.70 6.99 -26.89
N LYS A 379 -14.91 7.40 -27.24
CA LYS A 379 -15.24 7.97 -28.56
C LYS A 379 -15.80 9.37 -28.34
N MET A 380 -15.43 10.31 -29.22
CA MET A 380 -16.07 11.62 -29.26
C MET A 380 -16.86 11.77 -30.56
N GLU A 381 -18.11 12.20 -30.46
CA GLU A 381 -18.98 12.45 -31.61
C GLU A 381 -19.73 13.76 -31.37
N ASP A 382 -19.59 14.74 -32.27
CA ASP A 382 -20.16 16.09 -32.13
C ASP A 382 -19.84 16.76 -30.78
N ASN A 383 -18.61 16.58 -30.28
CA ASN A 383 -18.13 17.06 -28.98
C ASN A 383 -18.80 16.41 -27.75
N LYS A 384 -19.50 15.28 -27.91
CA LYS A 384 -19.98 14.44 -26.81
C LYS A 384 -19.05 13.25 -26.64
N ILE A 385 -18.65 12.99 -25.40
CA ILE A 385 -17.73 11.91 -25.06
C ILE A 385 -18.53 10.71 -24.56
N GLU A 386 -18.25 9.54 -25.12
CA GLU A 386 -18.85 8.26 -24.74
C GLU A 386 -17.75 7.28 -24.33
N THR A 387 -17.92 6.61 -23.20
CA THR A 387 -17.02 5.53 -22.77
C THR A 387 -17.38 4.23 -23.48
N ILE A 388 -16.44 3.70 -24.23
CA ILE A 388 -16.56 2.43 -24.97
C ILE A 388 -16.12 1.26 -24.08
N CYS A 389 -14.95 1.39 -23.45
CA CYS A 389 -14.36 0.36 -22.61
C CYS A 389 -13.80 0.96 -21.32
N THR A 390 -13.84 0.19 -20.24
CA THR A 390 -13.09 0.47 -19.01
C THR A 390 -12.26 -0.74 -18.63
N GLY A 391 -10.98 -0.52 -18.37
CA GLY A 391 -10.08 -1.52 -17.82
C GLY A 391 -10.49 -1.93 -16.43
N SER A 392 -10.41 -3.23 -16.20
CA SER A 392 -10.49 -3.86 -14.90
C SER A 392 -9.22 -4.67 -14.74
N SER A 393 -8.44 -4.35 -13.71
CA SER A 393 -7.22 -5.06 -13.38
C SER A 393 -7.40 -5.97 -12.17
N SER A 394 -6.64 -7.05 -12.14
CA SER A 394 -6.47 -7.91 -10.98
C SER A 394 -4.99 -8.19 -10.78
N VAL A 395 -4.51 -7.98 -9.56
CA VAL A 395 -3.12 -8.28 -9.18
C VAL A 395 -3.06 -9.68 -8.58
N THR A 396 -2.12 -10.47 -9.04
CA THR A 396 -1.76 -11.76 -8.45
C THR A 396 -0.36 -11.67 -7.85
N ASN A 397 -0.20 -12.14 -6.63
CA ASN A 397 1.10 -12.23 -5.96
C ASN A 397 1.50 -13.71 -5.87
N GLU A 398 2.78 -13.98 -6.12
CA GLU A 398 3.39 -15.31 -5.99
C GLU A 398 4.61 -15.24 -5.06
N VAL A 399 4.75 -16.19 -4.14
CA VAL A 399 5.94 -16.33 -3.30
C VAL A 399 7.06 -16.97 -4.13
N THR A 400 8.15 -16.23 -4.38
CA THR A 400 9.27 -16.73 -5.19
C THR A 400 10.38 -17.35 -4.37
N SER A 401 10.54 -16.92 -3.11
CA SER A 401 11.56 -17.46 -2.21
C SER A 401 11.06 -17.43 -0.76
N ILE A 402 11.59 -18.35 0.07
CA ILE A 402 11.44 -18.32 1.52
C ILE A 402 12.82 -18.58 2.13
N SER A 403 13.32 -17.60 2.86
CA SER A 403 14.61 -17.64 3.55
C SER A 403 14.42 -17.91 5.03
N THR A 404 15.19 -18.86 5.56
CA THR A 404 15.22 -19.17 6.99
C THR A 404 16.56 -18.77 7.57
N HIS A 405 16.53 -18.11 8.72
CA HIS A 405 17.70 -17.76 9.51
C HIS A 405 17.56 -18.50 10.85
N ASN A 406 18.56 -19.30 11.23
CA ASN A 406 18.58 -20.06 12.49
C ASN A 406 19.64 -19.48 13.41
#